data_AF-A0AAE4SKI7-F1
#
_entry.id   AF-A0AAE4SKI7-F1
#
_cell.length_a   1.000
_cell.length_b   1.000
_cell.length_c   1.000
_cell.angle_alpha   90.00
_cell.angle_beta   90.00
_cell.angle_gamma   90.00
#
_symmetry.space_group_name_H-M   'P 1'
#
loop_
_entity.id
_entity.type
_entity.pdbx_description
1 polymer ?
#
loop_
_entity_poly.entity_id
_entity_poly.type
_entity_poly.pdbx_seq_one_letter_code
_entity_poly.pdbx_strand_id
1 'polypeptide(L)'
;MDNLNKIYSSIPVLERNKRLKLSRQKRFDVYYCLAFMFGFAGLFLWWGSHAFFNVFTDLLTPPEKLESANNIINQWNVLMYFVPFILFSLSIGCLATALLGVLIAELAFWFEYAFEKSFQRYLNRNLRRKNKMKEGEPDVHP
;
A
#
# COMPACT_ATOMS: atom_id res chain seq x y z
N MET A 1 -30.47 -13.51 -26.98
CA MET A 1 -30.83 -12.43 -26.03
C MET A 1 -30.00 -12.50 -24.74
N ASP A 2 -29.63 -13.69 -24.25
CA ASP A 2 -28.92 -13.85 -22.96
C ASP A 2 -27.51 -13.25 -22.88
N ASN A 3 -26.76 -13.22 -23.98
CA ASN A 3 -25.42 -12.60 -23.99
C ASN A 3 -25.48 -11.07 -23.87
N LEU A 4 -26.49 -10.40 -24.44
CA LEU A 4 -26.61 -8.94 -24.31
C LEU A 4 -27.00 -8.53 -22.89
N ASN A 5 -27.91 -9.27 -22.25
CA ASN A 5 -28.34 -8.97 -20.87
C ASN A 5 -27.19 -9.19 -19.87
N LYS A 6 -26.32 -10.17 -20.13
CA LYS A 6 -25.10 -10.43 -19.33
C LYS A 6 -24.03 -9.35 -19.53
N ILE A 7 -23.92 -8.77 -20.73
CA ILE A 7 -23.04 -7.63 -21.01
C ILE A 7 -23.60 -6.37 -20.33
N TYR A 8 -24.90 -6.09 -20.46
CA TYR A 8 -25.55 -4.95 -19.81
C TYR A 8 -25.55 -5.01 -18.27
N SER A 9 -25.67 -6.20 -17.67
CA SER A 9 -25.56 -6.35 -16.21
C SER A 9 -24.11 -6.27 -15.70
N SER A 10 -23.12 -6.57 -16.55
CA SER A 10 -21.70 -6.50 -16.19
C SER A 10 -21.05 -5.15 -16.47
N ILE A 11 -21.57 -4.33 -17.39
CA ILE A 11 -21.14 -2.94 -17.64
C ILE A 11 -21.13 -2.08 -16.35
N PRO A 12 -22.20 -2.01 -15.53
CA PRO A 12 -22.19 -1.20 -14.31
C PRO A 12 -21.25 -1.77 -13.22
N VAL A 13 -20.96 -3.07 -13.26
CA VAL A 13 -19.99 -3.72 -12.37
C VAL A 13 -18.57 -3.39 -12.81
N LEU A 14 -18.28 -3.47 -14.11
CA LEU A 14 -16.97 -3.16 -14.70
C LEU A 14 -16.62 -1.69 -14.53
N GLU A 15 -17.61 -0.80 -14.70
CA GLU A 15 -17.40 0.64 -14.58
C GLU A 15 -17.22 1.09 -13.12
N ARG A 16 -17.96 0.49 -12.17
CA ARG A 16 -17.67 0.63 -10.73
C ARG A 16 -16.26 0.13 -10.39
N ASN A 17 -15.85 -0.99 -10.99
CA ASN A 17 -14.51 -1.54 -10.79
C ASN A 17 -13.41 -0.62 -11.31
N LYS A 18 -13.59 -0.05 -12.52
CA LYS A 18 -12.68 0.95 -13.08
C LYS A 18 -12.59 2.19 -12.20
N ARG A 19 -13.72 2.72 -11.69
CA ARG A 19 -13.69 3.88 -10.79
C ARG A 19 -13.02 3.59 -9.44
N LEU A 20 -13.20 2.38 -8.90
CA LEU A 20 -12.51 1.93 -7.69
C LEU A 20 -11.01 1.75 -7.91
N LYS A 21 -10.59 1.24 -9.08
CA LYS A 21 -9.17 1.19 -9.47
C LYS A 21 -8.57 2.59 -9.63
N LEU A 22 -9.29 3.50 -10.30
CA LEU A 22 -8.80 4.85 -10.58
C LEU A 22 -8.71 5.73 -9.32
N SER A 23 -9.66 5.59 -8.38
CA SER A 23 -9.60 6.27 -7.08
C SER A 23 -8.51 5.71 -6.16
N ARG A 24 -8.27 4.39 -6.18
CA ARG A 24 -7.15 3.77 -5.47
C ARG A 24 -5.80 4.17 -6.06
N GLN A 25 -5.68 4.17 -7.39
CA GLN A 25 -4.46 4.56 -8.08
C GLN A 25 -4.03 5.99 -7.74
N LYS A 26 -4.97 6.93 -7.65
CA LYS A 26 -4.67 8.30 -7.18
C LYS A 26 -4.11 8.35 -5.76
N ARG A 27 -4.62 7.52 -4.84
CA ARG A 27 -4.09 7.43 -3.47
C ARG A 27 -2.69 6.82 -3.47
N PHE A 28 -2.45 5.80 -4.30
CA PHE A 28 -1.14 5.18 -4.44
C PHE A 28 -0.09 6.12 -5.04
N ASP A 29 -0.46 6.92 -6.04
CA ASP A 29 0.42 7.95 -6.62
C ASP A 29 0.89 8.94 -5.55
N VAL A 30 0.01 9.34 -4.64
CA VAL A 30 0.36 10.23 -3.53
C VAL A 30 1.39 9.58 -2.60
N TYR A 31 1.21 8.31 -2.22
CA TYR A 31 2.18 7.60 -1.37
C TYR A 31 3.53 7.38 -2.06
N TYR A 32 3.52 7.08 -3.36
CA TYR A 32 4.74 6.96 -4.17
C TYR A 32 5.47 8.30 -4.28
N CYS A 33 4.74 9.36 -4.57
CA CYS A 33 5.28 10.72 -4.67
C CYS A 33 5.85 11.19 -3.32
N LEU A 34 5.17 10.91 -2.20
CA LEU A 34 5.67 11.17 -0.85
C LEU A 34 6.94 10.38 -0.55
N ALA A 35 6.97 9.08 -0.87
CA ALA A 35 8.18 8.26 -0.66
C ALA A 35 9.38 8.81 -1.45
N PHE A 36 9.15 9.23 -2.70
CA PHE A 36 10.16 9.85 -3.53
C PHE A 36 10.62 11.19 -2.93
N MET A 37 9.68 12.07 -2.54
CA MET A 37 10.00 13.34 -1.90
C MET A 37 10.82 13.17 -0.62
N PHE A 38 10.47 12.21 0.25
CA PHE A 38 11.27 11.93 1.45
C PHE A 38 12.64 11.33 1.15
N GLY A 39 12.75 10.47 0.13
CA GLY A 39 14.03 9.94 -0.32
C GLY A 39 14.96 11.02 -0.87
N PHE A 40 14.45 11.90 -1.74
CA PHE A 40 15.21 13.05 -2.25
C PHE A 40 15.55 14.04 -1.15
N ALA A 41 14.60 14.34 -0.25
CA ALA A 41 14.87 15.19 0.91
C ALA A 41 15.99 14.60 1.78
N GLY A 42 15.97 13.29 2.07
CA GLY A 42 17.03 12.62 2.82
C GLY A 42 18.38 12.70 2.12
N LEU A 43 18.42 12.52 0.79
CA LEU A 43 19.64 12.62 -0.01
C LEU A 43 20.20 14.05 -0.05
N PHE A 44 19.34 15.05 -0.28
CA PHE A 44 19.72 16.45 -0.27
C PHE A 44 20.16 16.92 1.11
N LEU A 45 19.49 16.46 2.18
CA LEU A 45 19.88 16.79 3.55
C LEU A 45 21.22 16.15 3.89
N TRP A 46 21.44 14.90 3.50
CA TRP A 46 22.73 14.22 3.66
C TRP A 46 23.86 14.98 2.96
N TRP A 47 23.67 15.29 1.67
CA TRP A 47 24.65 16.00 0.87
C TRP A 47 24.89 17.44 1.36
N GLY A 48 23.80 18.15 1.67
CA GLY A 48 23.83 19.51 2.19
C GLY A 48 24.50 19.59 3.56
N SER A 49 24.22 18.65 4.46
CA SER A 49 24.87 18.57 5.77
C SER A 49 26.36 18.29 5.65
N HIS A 50 26.81 17.40 4.77
CA HIS A 50 28.25 17.19 4.52
C HIS A 50 28.95 18.45 4.01
N ALA A 51 28.33 19.15 3.04
CA ALA A 51 28.90 20.38 2.48
C ALA A 51 28.92 21.52 3.50
N PHE A 52 27.83 21.69 4.25
CA PHE A 52 27.69 22.73 5.27
C PHE A 52 28.63 22.47 6.46
N PHE A 53 28.79 21.21 6.86
CA PHE A 53 29.69 20.82 7.95
C PHE A 53 31.15 21.17 7.62
N ASN A 54 31.63 20.87 6.41
CA ASN A 54 32.98 21.24 5.98
C ASN A 54 33.23 22.76 6.04
N VAL A 55 32.28 23.56 5.55
CA VAL A 55 32.39 25.03 5.60
C VAL A 55 32.32 25.55 7.04
N PHE A 56 31.48 24.94 7.88
CA PHE A 56 31.30 25.34 9.26
C PHE A 56 32.53 25.01 10.12
N THR A 57 33.19 23.88 9.87
CA THR A 57 34.46 23.52 10.53
C THR A 57 35.61 24.44 10.12
N ASP A 58 35.64 24.92 8.88
CA ASP A 58 36.62 25.91 8.40
C ASP A 58 36.38 27.31 8.99
N LEU A 59 35.15 27.64 9.40
CA LEU A 59 34.81 28.92 10.05
C LEU A 59 35.07 28.91 11.57
N LEU A 60 35.04 27.74 12.20
CA LEU A 60 35.22 27.54 13.65
C LEU A 60 36.68 27.33 14.07
N THR A 61 37.64 27.49 13.16
CA THR A 61 39.08 27.33 13.42
C THR A 61 39.70 28.34 14.43
N PRO A 62 39.09 29.46 14.87
CA PRO A 62 39.68 30.22 15.98
C PRO A 62 39.65 29.38 17.27
N PRO A 63 40.80 29.15 17.93
CA PRO A 63 40.99 28.16 19.00
C PRO A 63 40.20 28.44 20.30
N GLU A 64 39.55 29.60 20.38
CA GLU A 64 38.94 30.17 21.58
C GLU A 64 37.46 29.78 21.78
N LYS A 65 36.81 29.14 20.80
CA LYS A 65 35.41 28.65 20.92
C LYS A 65 35.26 27.13 20.97
N LEU A 66 36.39 26.41 20.99
CA LEU A 66 36.47 24.97 20.78
C LEU A 66 35.65 24.14 21.79
N GLU A 67 35.59 24.58 23.04
CA GLU A 67 34.89 23.84 24.11
C GLU A 67 33.36 23.87 23.92
N SER A 68 32.79 25.05 23.59
CA SER A 68 31.37 25.18 23.23
C SER A 68 31.05 24.56 21.86
N ALA A 69 31.99 24.66 20.92
CA ALA A 69 31.85 24.15 19.57
C ALA A 69 31.86 22.62 19.54
N ASN A 70 32.60 21.94 20.41
CA ASN A 70 32.65 20.48 20.44
C ASN A 70 31.30 19.84 20.78
N ASN A 71 30.56 20.38 21.73
CA ASN A 71 29.21 19.88 22.04
C ASN A 71 28.23 20.12 20.89
N ILE A 72 28.32 21.29 20.26
CA ILE A 72 27.51 21.66 19.09
C ILE A 72 27.85 20.73 17.92
N ILE A 73 29.12 20.54 17.60
CA ILE A 73 29.61 19.63 16.55
C ILE A 73 29.15 18.20 16.80
N ASN A 74 29.22 17.71 18.04
CA ASN A 74 28.77 16.37 18.39
C ASN A 74 27.25 16.21 18.21
N GLN A 75 26.46 17.20 18.64
CA GLN A 75 25.01 17.22 18.42
C GLN A 75 24.64 17.30 16.94
N TRP A 76 25.36 18.12 16.15
CA TRP A 76 25.19 18.21 14.70
C TRP A 76 25.57 16.91 14.00
N ASN A 77 26.62 16.23 14.44
CA ASN A 77 27.03 14.93 13.91
C ASN A 77 25.93 13.88 14.14
N VAL A 78 25.38 13.81 15.37
CA VAL A 78 24.25 12.91 15.66
C VAL A 78 23.02 13.27 14.83
N LEU A 79 22.66 14.55 14.74
CA LEU A 79 21.50 15.04 13.97
C LEU A 79 21.65 14.73 12.48
N MET A 80 22.86 14.90 11.94
CA MET A 80 23.20 14.65 10.54
C MET A 80 23.02 13.19 10.15
N TYR A 81 23.31 12.23 11.03
CA TYR A 81 23.02 10.81 10.74
C TYR A 81 21.56 10.45 11.03
N PHE A 82 20.99 11.02 12.09
CA PHE A 82 19.66 10.63 12.57
C PHE A 82 18.53 11.12 11.64
N VAL A 83 18.60 12.36 11.14
CA VAL A 83 17.53 12.93 10.31
C VAL A 83 17.40 12.23 8.95
N PRO A 84 18.48 11.99 8.18
CA PRO A 84 18.40 11.23 6.94
C PRO A 84 17.92 9.80 7.17
N PHE A 85 18.34 9.16 8.26
CA PHE A 85 17.89 7.82 8.61
C PHE A 85 16.37 7.75 8.83
N ILE A 86 15.79 8.74 9.54
CA ILE A 86 14.33 8.83 9.70
C ILE A 86 13.64 9.05 8.35
N LEU A 87 14.15 9.93 7.50
CA LEU A 87 13.57 10.21 6.18
C LEU A 87 13.61 8.97 5.27
N PHE A 88 14.70 8.21 5.29
CA PHE A 88 14.81 6.94 4.58
C PHE A 88 13.83 5.89 5.13
N SER A 89 13.73 5.76 6.46
CA SER A 89 12.76 4.85 7.09
C SER A 89 11.32 5.21 6.73
N LEU A 90 10.99 6.50 6.73
CA LEU A 90 9.66 7.01 6.34
C LEU A 90 9.37 6.77 4.85
N SER A 91 10.37 6.92 3.98
CA SER A 91 10.27 6.62 2.55
C SER A 91 9.97 5.13 2.31
N ILE A 92 10.72 4.24 2.95
CA ILE A 92 10.50 2.78 2.87
C ILE A 92 9.12 2.41 3.44
N GLY A 93 8.72 3.03 4.55
CA GLY A 93 7.38 2.83 5.15
C GLY A 93 6.25 3.26 4.21
N CYS A 94 6.39 4.38 3.51
CA CYS A 94 5.43 4.82 2.49
C CYS A 94 5.36 3.84 1.31
N LEU A 95 6.51 3.36 0.81
CA LEU A 95 6.57 2.35 -0.25
C LEU A 95 5.92 1.03 0.17
N ALA A 96 6.24 0.53 1.37
CA ALA A 96 5.66 -0.69 1.91
C ALA A 96 4.13 -0.56 2.05
N THR A 97 3.63 0.59 2.50
CA THR A 97 2.20 0.84 2.62
C THR A 97 1.51 0.86 1.25
N ALA A 98 2.15 1.48 0.24
CA ALA A 98 1.65 1.46 -1.12
C ALA A 98 1.59 0.04 -1.70
N LEU A 99 2.65 -0.76 -1.51
CA LEU A 99 2.71 -2.16 -1.97
C LEU A 99 1.69 -3.05 -1.25
N LEU A 100 1.58 -2.93 0.07
CA LEU A 100 0.58 -3.66 0.86
C LEU A 100 -0.84 -3.35 0.42
N GLY A 101 -1.15 -2.08 0.10
CA GLY A 101 -2.46 -1.72 -0.42
C GLY A 101 -2.78 -2.38 -1.77
N VAL A 102 -1.78 -2.53 -2.65
CA VAL A 102 -1.94 -3.26 -3.93
C VAL A 102 -2.14 -4.75 -3.67
N LEU A 103 -1.30 -5.35 -2.82
CA LEU A 103 -1.38 -6.77 -2.48
C LEU A 103 -2.70 -7.14 -1.80
N ILE A 104 -3.18 -6.33 -0.87
CA ILE A 104 -4.48 -6.54 -0.20
C ILE A 104 -5.62 -6.45 -1.21
N ALA A 105 -5.56 -5.53 -2.18
CA ALA A 105 -6.58 -5.40 -3.21
C ALA A 105 -6.60 -6.62 -4.15
N GLU A 106 -5.43 -7.11 -4.56
CA GLU A 106 -5.33 -8.34 -5.36
C GLU A 106 -5.78 -9.57 -4.57
N LEU A 107 -5.37 -9.70 -3.31
CA LEU A 107 -5.83 -10.76 -2.40
C LEU A 107 -7.34 -10.73 -2.21
N ALA A 108 -7.94 -9.56 -2.02
CA ALA A 108 -9.40 -9.43 -1.89
C ALA A 108 -10.12 -9.89 -3.16
N PHE A 109 -9.62 -9.52 -4.34
CA PHE A 109 -10.16 -9.98 -5.62
C PHE A 109 -10.06 -11.50 -5.78
N TRP A 110 -8.90 -12.06 -5.43
CA TRP A 110 -8.66 -13.48 -5.52
C TRP A 110 -9.52 -14.26 -4.52
N PHE A 111 -9.70 -13.70 -3.32
CA PHE A 111 -10.53 -14.25 -2.26
C PHE A 111 -12.01 -14.25 -2.66
N GLU A 112 -12.55 -13.16 -3.20
CA GLU A 112 -13.92 -13.13 -3.73
C GLU A 112 -14.13 -14.19 -4.81
N TYR A 113 -13.20 -14.30 -5.77
CA TYR A 113 -13.29 -15.28 -6.85
C TYR A 113 -13.20 -16.72 -6.34
N ALA A 114 -12.28 -17.01 -5.42
CA ALA A 114 -12.12 -18.32 -4.81
C ALA A 114 -13.34 -18.70 -3.94
N PHE A 115 -13.84 -17.74 -3.16
CA PHE A 115 -15.02 -17.90 -2.31
C PHE A 115 -16.26 -18.20 -3.15
N GLU A 116 -16.51 -17.44 -4.22
CA GLU A 116 -17.68 -17.63 -5.08
C GLU A 116 -17.68 -19.02 -5.73
N LYS A 117 -16.53 -19.50 -6.21
CA LYS A 117 -16.41 -20.85 -6.78
C LYS A 117 -16.65 -21.95 -5.74
N SER A 118 -16.20 -21.73 -4.50
CA SER A 118 -16.44 -22.65 -3.38
C SER A 118 -17.91 -22.66 -2.97
N PHE A 119 -18.51 -21.48 -2.87
CA PHE A 119 -19.91 -21.27 -2.46
C PHE A 119 -20.89 -21.83 -3.50
N GLN A 120 -20.62 -21.64 -4.79
CA GLN A 120 -21.40 -22.24 -5.88
C GLN A 120 -21.40 -23.77 -5.81
N ARG A 121 -20.24 -24.40 -5.55
CA ARG A 121 -20.17 -25.85 -5.33
C ARG A 121 -20.97 -26.29 -4.11
N TYR A 122 -20.93 -25.51 -3.03
CA TYR A 122 -21.69 -25.77 -1.81
C TYR A 122 -23.20 -25.69 -2.04
N LEU A 123 -23.67 -24.64 -2.73
CA LEU A 123 -25.08 -24.47 -3.11
C LEU A 123 -25.55 -25.60 -4.01
N ASN A 124 -24.78 -25.96 -5.04
CA ASN A 124 -25.16 -27.02 -5.96
C ASN A 124 -25.30 -28.39 -5.25
N ARG A 125 -24.43 -28.68 -4.27
CA ARG A 125 -24.56 -29.88 -3.42
C ARG A 125 -25.80 -29.86 -2.54
N ASN A 126 -26.17 -28.70 -1.99
CA ASN A 126 -27.37 -28.58 -1.17
C ASN A 126 -28.66 -28.68 -1.99
N LEU A 127 -28.70 -28.03 -3.17
CA LEU A 127 -29.82 -28.16 -4.11
C LEU A 127 -30.01 -29.60 -4.58
N ARG A 128 -28.93 -30.30 -4.93
CA ARG A 128 -28.99 -31.72 -5.32
C ARG A 128 -29.50 -32.61 -4.18
N ARG A 129 -29.11 -32.33 -2.93
CA ARG A 129 -29.64 -33.03 -1.75
C ARG A 129 -31.12 -32.76 -1.52
N LYS A 130 -31.56 -31.50 -1.66
CA LYS A 130 -32.98 -31.15 -1.54
C LYS A 130 -33.84 -31.80 -2.63
N ASN A 131 -33.38 -31.85 -3.88
CA ASN A 131 -34.12 -32.50 -4.96
C ASN A 131 -34.21 -34.02 -4.77
N LYS A 132 -33.13 -34.67 -4.32
CA LYS A 132 -33.13 -36.10 -3.95
C LYS A 132 -34.14 -36.45 -2.84
N MET A 133 -34.37 -35.54 -1.89
CA MET A 133 -35.36 -35.75 -0.83
C MET A 133 -36.79 -35.58 -1.32
N LYS A 134 -37.03 -34.70 -2.30
CA LYS A 134 -38.35 -34.50 -2.91
C LYS A 134 -38.77 -35.63 -3.85
N GLU A 135 -37.82 -36.30 -4.50
CA GLU A 135 -38.09 -37.48 -5.34
C GLU A 135 -38.27 -38.78 -4.53
N GLY A 136 -37.96 -38.75 -3.23
CA GLY A 136 -38.10 -39.91 -2.33
C GLY A 136 -39.37 -39.91 -1.48
N GLU A 137 -40.23 -38.90 -1.62
CA GLU A 137 -41.54 -38.86 -0.99
C GLU A 137 -42.48 -39.75 -1.85
N PRO A 138 -42.95 -40.90 -1.35
CA PRO A 138 -43.83 -41.77 -2.13
C PRO A 138 -45.13 -41.02 -2.39
N ASP A 139 -45.60 -41.03 -3.64
CA ASP A 139 -46.93 -40.57 -4.02
C ASP A 139 -47.98 -41.38 -3.24
N VAL A 140 -48.34 -40.89 -2.06
CA VAL A 140 -49.52 -41.35 -1.31
C VAL A 140 -50.71 -40.78 -2.05
N HIS A 141 -51.12 -41.48 -3.11
CA HIS A 141 -52.42 -41.29 -3.72
C HIS A 141 -53.49 -41.72 -2.71
N PRO A 142 -54.40 -40.81 -2.29
CA PRO A 142 -55.56 -41.15 -1.46
C PRO A 142 -56.60 -41.99 -2.21
#